data_AF-A0A530GEB2-F1
#
_entry.id   AF-A0A530GEB2-F1
#
_cell.length_a   1.000
_cell.length_b   1.000
_cell.length_c   1.000
_cell.angle_alpha   90.00
_cell.angle_beta   90.00
_cell.angle_gamma   90.00
#
_symmetry.space_group_name_H-M   'P 1'
#
loop_
_entity.id
_entity.type
_entity.pdbx_description
1 polymer ?
#
loop_
_entity_poly.entity_id
_entity_poly.type
_entity_poly.pdbx_seq_one_letter_code
_entity_poly.pdbx_strand_id
1 'polypeptide(L)'
;ADMDSARQHGVIDVLQPPYNMLWREVEAETLPYCRKHNVGVMPYSGLAQGLLTGTLSTDTKFVEGDERRTTVLFQPGTYERAVNAVDMLKPIA
;
A
#
# COMPACT_ATOMS: atom_id res chain seq x y z
N ALA A 1 4.53 -5.10 19.70
CA ALA A 1 5.80 -5.50 20.34
C ALA A 1 6.87 -4.44 20.10
N ASP A 2 7.32 -4.24 18.85
CA ASP A 2 8.44 -3.31 18.57
C ASP A 2 8.11 -1.85 18.88
N MET A 3 6.91 -1.37 18.52
CA MET A 3 6.48 0.00 18.85
C MET A 3 6.36 0.24 20.36
N ASP A 4 6.00 -0.78 21.15
CA ASP A 4 5.94 -0.64 22.60
C ASP A 4 7.34 -0.53 23.20
N SER A 5 8.30 -1.32 22.70
CA SER A 5 9.70 -1.22 23.10
C SER A 5 10.30 0.13 22.73
N ALA A 6 10.09 0.60 21.50
CA ALA A 6 10.61 1.90 21.05
C ALA A 6 10.07 3.06 21.91
N ARG A 7 8.81 2.99 22.35
CA ARG A 7 8.19 4.02 23.20
C ARG A 7 8.69 4.06 24.64
N GLN A 8 9.44 3.04 25.09
CA GLN A 8 10.15 3.10 26.36
C GLN A 8 11.36 4.03 26.30
N HIS A 9 11.85 4.36 25.10
CA HIS A 9 13.06 5.15 24.89
C HIS A 9 12.80 6.53 24.27
N GLY A 10 11.59 6.81 23.80
CA GLY A 10 11.24 8.10 23.21
C GLY A 10 9.78 8.18 22.80
N VAL A 11 9.35 9.38 22.42
CA VAL A 11 8.02 9.57 21.83
C VAL A 11 8.07 9.16 20.35
N ILE A 12 7.05 8.44 19.91
CA ILE A 12 6.83 8.16 18.48
C ILE A 12 5.69 9.06 18.04
N ASP A 13 6.01 10.12 17.31
CA ASP A 13 5.00 11.05 16.81
C ASP A 13 4.32 10.54 15.53
N VAL A 14 5.05 9.82 14.67
CA VAL A 14 4.56 9.36 13.36
C VAL A 14 5.09 7.97 13.01
N LEU A 15 4.24 7.14 12.40
CA LEU A 15 4.60 5.88 11.75
C LEU A 15 4.41 5.99 10.21
N GLN A 16 5.30 5.38 9.44
CA GLN A 16 5.22 5.33 7.97
C GLN A 16 5.03 3.90 7.44
N PRO A 17 3.80 3.35 7.45
CA PRO A 17 3.53 1.99 6.97
C PRO A 17 3.13 1.96 5.47
N PRO A 18 3.21 0.80 4.79
CA PRO A 18 2.61 0.63 3.47
C PRO A 18 1.09 0.63 3.58
N TYR A 19 0.42 1.50 2.84
CA TYR A 19 -1.04 1.52 2.82
C TYR A 19 -1.60 2.12 1.54
N ASN A 20 -2.49 1.38 0.88
CA ASN A 20 -3.25 1.83 -0.27
C ASN A 20 -4.51 0.96 -0.44
N MET A 21 -5.35 1.26 -1.43
CA MET A 21 -6.62 0.54 -1.63
C MET A 21 -6.46 -0.97 -1.91
N LEU A 22 -5.29 -1.40 -2.38
CA LEU A 22 -4.97 -2.81 -2.70
C LEU A 22 -4.12 -3.50 -1.62
N TRP A 23 -3.55 -2.74 -0.68
CA TRP A 23 -2.70 -3.24 0.40
C TRP A 23 -3.13 -2.64 1.74
N ARG A 24 -3.95 -3.40 2.48
CA ARG A 24 -4.70 -2.91 3.65
C ARG A 24 -4.38 -3.66 4.95
N GLU A 25 -3.31 -4.45 4.97
CA GLU A 25 -2.91 -5.30 6.10
C GLU A 25 -2.82 -4.52 7.43
N VAL A 26 -2.33 -3.28 7.36
CA VAL A 26 -2.13 -2.39 8.51
C VAL A 26 -3.43 -1.99 9.23
N GLU A 27 -4.60 -2.18 8.61
CA GLU A 27 -5.90 -1.88 9.22
C GLU A 27 -6.23 -2.81 10.40
N ALA A 28 -5.70 -4.03 10.42
CA ALA A 28 -6.02 -5.02 11.44
C ALA A 28 -5.46 -4.64 12.82
N GLU A 29 -4.22 -4.17 12.86
CA GLU A 29 -3.50 -3.96 14.13
C GLU A 29 -2.76 -2.62 14.18
N THR A 30 -2.02 -2.27 13.13
CA THR A 30 -1.14 -1.10 13.13
C THR A 30 -1.91 0.22 13.22
N LEU A 31 -2.93 0.43 12.39
CA LEU A 31 -3.74 1.66 12.42
C LEU A 31 -4.53 1.79 13.74
N PRO A 32 -5.18 0.73 14.26
CA PRO A 32 -5.77 0.76 15.61
C PRO A 32 -4.76 1.13 16.71
N TYR A 33 -3.55 0.58 16.66
CA TYR A 33 -2.49 0.92 17.60
C TYR A 33 -2.12 2.40 17.52
N CYS A 34 -1.84 2.91 16.32
CA CYS A 34 -1.47 4.31 16.11
C CYS A 34 -2.56 5.24 16.64
N ARG A 35 -3.83 4.94 16.34
CA ARG A 35 -4.98 5.70 16.83
C ARG A 35 -5.10 5.68 18.35
N LYS A 36 -4.93 4.52 18.99
CA LYS A 36 -5.00 4.38 20.46
C LYS A 36 -3.92 5.20 21.16
N HIS A 37 -2.78 5.38 20.52
CA HIS A 37 -1.59 5.96 21.13
C HIS A 37 -1.24 7.36 20.62
N ASN A 38 -2.14 8.00 19.87
CA ASN A 38 -1.94 9.33 19.27
C ASN A 38 -0.68 9.41 18.39
N VAL A 39 -0.36 8.33 17.69
CA VAL A 39 0.71 8.30 16.69
C VAL A 39 0.12 8.64 15.33
N GLY A 40 0.65 9.67 14.67
CA GLY A 40 0.29 10.03 13.31
C GLY A 40 0.66 8.92 12.32
N VAL A 41 -0.03 8.86 11.18
CA VAL A 41 0.28 7.89 10.11
C VAL A 41 0.55 8.62 8.81
N MET A 42 1.75 8.42 8.26
CA MET A 42 2.16 8.94 6.96
C MET A 42 2.41 7.74 6.03
N PRO A 43 1.38 7.23 5.34
CA PRO A 43 1.54 6.01 4.56
C PRO A 43 2.41 6.23 3.33
N TYR A 44 3.12 5.19 2.90
CA TYR A 44 3.84 5.17 1.62
C TYR A 44 3.15 4.25 0.60
N SER A 45 3.57 4.38 -0.67
CA SER A 45 3.00 3.63 -1.80
C SER A 45 1.49 3.82 -2.01
N GLY A 46 1.00 5.04 -1.78
CA GLY A 46 -0.42 5.39 -1.93
C GLY A 46 -1.00 5.14 -3.32
N LEU A 47 -0.16 5.17 -4.38
CA LEU A 47 -0.55 4.86 -5.77
C LEU A 47 -0.22 3.43 -6.21
N ALA A 48 0.22 2.56 -5.30
CA ALA A 48 0.61 1.17 -5.59
C ALA A 48 1.56 1.05 -6.82
N GLN A 49 2.66 1.81 -6.82
CA GLN A 49 3.64 1.87 -7.93
C GLN A 49 3.02 2.21 -9.29
N GLY A 50 1.97 3.04 -9.29
CA GLY A 50 1.26 3.49 -10.49
C GLY A 50 0.05 2.64 -10.85
N LEU A 51 -0.25 1.56 -10.12
CA LEU A 51 -1.42 0.72 -10.41
C LEU A 51 -2.74 1.45 -10.16
N LEU A 52 -2.79 2.32 -9.16
CA LEU A 52 -3.98 3.09 -8.80
C LEU A 52 -4.16 4.39 -9.61
N THR A 53 -3.32 4.66 -10.61
CA THR A 53 -3.50 5.83 -11.50
C THR A 53 -4.56 5.61 -12.58
N GLY A 54 -4.98 4.36 -12.80
CA GLY A 54 -5.89 3.99 -13.89
C GLY A 54 -5.25 4.00 -15.29
N THR A 55 -3.93 4.19 -15.39
CA THR A 55 -3.21 4.26 -16.67
C THR A 55 -2.66 2.90 -17.12
N LEU A 56 -2.57 1.92 -16.23
CA LEU A 56 -2.09 0.59 -16.55
C LEU A 56 -3.22 -0.29 -17.08
N SER A 57 -2.89 -1.19 -17.99
CA SER A 57 -3.77 -2.23 -18.53
C SER A 57 -3.14 -3.61 -18.39
N THR A 58 -3.91 -4.67 -18.62
CA THR A 58 -3.41 -6.06 -18.67
C THR A 58 -2.33 -6.27 -19.73
N ASP A 59 -2.29 -5.41 -20.76
CA ASP A 59 -1.29 -5.46 -21.82
C ASP A 59 0.00 -4.71 -21.50
N THR A 60 0.01 -3.90 -20.42
CA THR A 60 1.20 -3.13 -20.03
C THR A 60 2.37 -4.07 -19.73
N LYS A 61 3.53 -3.79 -20.34
CA LYS A 61 4.76 -4.58 -20.17
C LYS A 61 5.80 -3.78 -19.41
N PHE A 62 6.54 -4.47 -18.54
CA PHE A 62 7.60 -3.89 -17.73
C PHE A 62 8.96 -4.33 -18.26
N VAL A 63 9.85 -3.37 -18.44
CA VAL A 63 11.21 -3.61 -18.95
C VAL A 63 12.07 -4.36 -17.93
N GLU A 64 13.17 -4.96 -18.37
CA GLU A 64 14.14 -5.57 -17.47
C GLU A 64 14.67 -4.52 -16.46
N GLY A 65 14.81 -4.93 -15.19
CA GLY A 65 15.18 -4.04 -14.09
C GLY A 65 14.03 -3.25 -13.46
N ASP A 66 12.81 -3.33 -13.98
CA ASP A 66 11.63 -2.72 -13.33
C ASP A 66 11.17 -3.54 -12.12
N GLU A 67 11.16 -2.93 -10.94
CA GLU A 67 10.74 -3.54 -9.66
C GLU A 67 9.32 -4.10 -9.67
N ARG A 68 8.45 -3.63 -10.57
CA ARG A 68 7.11 -4.19 -10.74
C ARG A 68 7.17 -5.64 -11.21
N ARG A 69 8.24 -6.10 -11.84
CA ARG A 69 8.38 -7.51 -12.26
C ARG A 69 8.47 -8.50 -11.10
N THR A 70 8.89 -8.06 -9.91
CA THR A 70 9.06 -8.90 -8.71
C THR A 70 8.02 -8.59 -7.63
N THR A 71 7.32 -7.46 -7.73
CA THR A 71 6.29 -7.06 -6.77
C THR A 71 5.05 -7.98 -6.87
N VAL A 72 4.52 -8.42 -5.72
CA VAL A 72 3.36 -9.32 -5.61
C VAL A 72 2.12 -8.83 -6.38
N LEU A 73 1.84 -7.53 -6.34
CA LEU A 73 0.68 -6.92 -7.02
C LEU A 73 0.72 -7.03 -8.55
N PHE A 74 1.90 -7.26 -9.12
CA PHE A 74 2.14 -7.33 -10.57
C PHE A 74 2.43 -8.75 -11.05
N GLN A 75 2.30 -9.74 -10.17
CA GLN A 75 2.44 -11.16 -10.54
C GLN A 75 1.17 -11.68 -11.25
N PRO A 76 1.31 -12.69 -12.13
CA PRO A 76 0.17 -13.28 -12.83
C PRO A 76 -0.97 -13.69 -11.89
N GLY A 77 -2.20 -13.39 -12.28
CA GLY A 77 -3.42 -13.62 -11.51
C GLY A 77 -3.76 -12.49 -10.53
N THR A 78 -2.76 -11.87 -9.90
CA THR A 78 -3.00 -10.72 -9.01
C THR A 78 -3.09 -9.42 -9.80
N TYR A 79 -2.24 -9.25 -10.80
CA TYR A 79 -2.19 -8.03 -11.61
C TYR A 79 -3.51 -7.76 -12.36
N GLU A 80 -4.07 -8.77 -12.99
CA GLU A 80 -5.31 -8.67 -13.77
C GLU A 80 -6.49 -8.32 -12.86
N ARG A 81 -6.56 -8.93 -11.66
CA ARG A 81 -7.59 -8.58 -10.67
C ARG A 81 -7.44 -7.14 -10.19
N ALA A 82 -6.22 -6.69 -9.97
CA ALA A 82 -5.95 -5.34 -9.51
C ALA A 82 -6.28 -4.29 -10.58
N VAL A 83 -5.87 -4.50 -11.84
CA VAL A 83 -6.25 -3.64 -12.97
C VAL A 83 -7.78 -3.57 -13.11
N ASN A 84 -8.46 -4.72 -13.09
CA ASN A 84 -9.92 -4.75 -13.18
C ASN A 84 -10.60 -4.00 -12.02
N ALA A 85 -10.10 -4.16 -10.80
CA ALA A 85 -10.62 -3.44 -9.64
C ALA A 85 -10.44 -1.92 -9.80
N VAL A 86 -9.30 -1.47 -10.32
CA VAL A 86 -9.05 -0.03 -10.61
C VAL A 86 -9.96 0.48 -11.71
N ASP A 87 -10.17 -0.30 -12.77
CA ASP A 87 -11.08 0.07 -13.86
C ASP A 87 -12.53 0.25 -13.36
N MET A 88 -12.97 -0.56 -12.41
CA MET A 88 -14.30 -0.42 -11.78
C MET A 88 -14.46 0.89 -10.98
N LEU A 89 -13.37 1.54 -10.58
CA LEU A 89 -13.41 2.82 -9.86
C LEU A 89 -13.52 4.04 -10.79
N LYS A 90 -13.22 3.88 -12.09
CA LYS A 90 -13.22 4.99 -13.07
C LYS A 90 -14.53 5.80 -13.12
N PRO A 91 -15.74 5.21 -12.98
CA PRO A 91 -16.98 5.99 -13.03
C PRO A 91 -17.21 6.96 -11.86
N ILE A 92 -16.44 6.83 -10.77
CA ILE A 92 -16.62 7.62 -9.53
C ILE A 92 -15.37 8.45 -9.17
N ALA A 93 -14.37 8.47 -10.04
CA ALA A 93 -13.08 9.14 -9.84
C ALA A 93 -12.90 10.32 -10.78
#